data_AF-A0A1M6EPE4-F1
#
_entry.id   AF-A0A1M6EPE4-F1
#
_cell.length_a   1.000
_cell.length_b   1.000
_cell.length_c   1.000
_cell.angle_alpha   90.00
_cell.angle_beta   90.00
_cell.angle_gamma   90.00
#
_symmetry.space_group_name_H-M   'P 1'
#
loop_
_entity.id
_entity.type
_entity.pdbx_description
1 polymer ?
#
loop_
_entity_poly.entity_id
_entity_poly.type
_entity_poly.pdbx_seq_one_letter_code
_entity_poly.pdbx_strand_id
1 'polypeptide(L)'
;MKKRRRRQRRAISVAVIVIAILMIIGLAGYLFLQKNNHQDETAGIDIPATSSTETTKSDEAESSSETSENTYESLINGTGKLSFDYYKKNVYIDNVYQSYQDEFVSKLTKDDYTISELVDDMNAIFSNPDNYYAEGKVKSVEYAYLDCGNDGNQEMVLRFTCPIVEEASSIEFILKEIDKKIQVVYSYCSWSRSETSINYQGFISGGGSNGASNHGYDCGIINADGSYTYGYYEEEESDLSMLAYRYGVEDLDTTSLPGNIVVYSLQTEKSTADKMAPIVFSYLVYDDNFSETLDIPNLYTDSEYQNLINTIPDAQFIPYDEFEAKINAKLDSIGATQTVIGSNQLQYNKINL
;
A
#
# COMPACT_ATOMS: atom_id res chain seq x y z
N MET A 1 38.96 26.70 -10.74
CA MET A 1 37.54 26.42 -10.40
C MET A 1 37.26 25.02 -9.83
N LYS A 2 37.82 23.91 -10.38
CA LYS A 2 37.54 22.52 -9.91
C LYS A 2 37.90 22.22 -8.43
N LYS A 3 38.98 22.79 -7.87
CA LYS A 3 39.38 22.58 -6.45
C LYS A 3 38.40 23.18 -5.43
N ARG A 4 37.68 24.26 -5.78
CA ARG A 4 36.72 24.93 -4.88
C ARG A 4 35.42 24.12 -4.75
N ARG A 5 34.95 23.51 -5.85
CA ARG A 5 33.79 22.60 -5.86
C ARG A 5 34.02 21.32 -5.05
N ARG A 6 35.23 20.74 -5.09
CA ARG A 6 35.56 19.55 -4.26
C ARG A 6 35.55 19.84 -2.75
N ARG A 7 35.98 21.03 -2.32
CA ARG A 7 35.93 21.42 -0.90
C ARG A 7 34.50 21.69 -0.43
N GLN A 8 33.66 22.30 -1.27
CA GLN A 8 32.24 22.50 -0.95
C GLN A 8 31.48 21.17 -0.85
N ARG A 9 31.72 20.21 -1.74
CA ARG A 9 31.10 18.88 -1.65
C ARG A 9 31.48 18.12 -0.38
N ARG A 10 32.75 18.16 0.02
CA ARG A 10 33.20 17.52 1.28
C ARG A 10 32.61 18.20 2.53
N ALA A 11 32.46 19.53 2.52
CA ALA A 11 31.85 20.25 3.64
C ALA A 11 30.35 19.91 3.79
N ILE A 12 29.63 19.76 2.68
CA ILE A 12 28.21 19.36 2.67
C ILE A 12 28.06 17.91 3.15
N SER A 13 28.89 16.98 2.66
CA SER A 13 28.84 15.57 3.11
C SER A 13 29.13 15.43 4.61
N VAL A 14 30.11 16.18 5.14
CA VAL A 14 30.40 16.15 6.59
C VAL A 14 29.24 16.73 7.40
N ALA A 15 28.61 17.82 6.94
CA ALA A 15 27.46 18.41 7.64
C ALA A 15 26.26 17.45 7.68
N VAL A 16 25.99 16.72 6.59
CA VAL A 16 24.92 15.71 6.54
C VAL A 16 25.19 14.55 7.50
N ILE A 17 26.43 14.07 7.57
CA ILE A 17 26.83 13.01 8.51
C ILE A 17 26.65 13.46 9.97
N VAL A 18 27.04 14.69 10.31
CA VAL A 18 26.87 15.22 11.68
C VAL A 18 25.39 15.33 12.05
N ILE A 19 24.53 15.78 11.14
CA ILE A 19 23.09 15.88 11.38
C ILE A 19 22.47 14.48 11.60
N ALA A 20 22.85 13.49 10.78
CA ALA A 20 22.39 12.12 10.94
C ALA A 20 22.80 11.52 12.30
N ILE A 21 24.05 11.74 12.74
CA ILE A 21 24.52 11.27 14.05
C ILE A 21 23.75 11.94 15.20
N LEU A 22 23.46 13.24 15.11
CA LEU A 22 22.69 13.95 16.12
C LEU A 22 21.24 13.45 16.20
N MET A 23 20.62 13.11 15.07
CA MET A 23 19.28 12.52 15.05
C MET A 23 19.25 11.12 15.69
N ILE A 24 20.27 10.28 15.43
CA ILE A 24 20.39 8.95 16.05
C ILE A 24 20.57 9.07 17.57
N ILE A 25 21.40 10.01 18.04
CA ILE A 25 21.59 10.26 19.48
C ILE A 25 20.30 10.77 20.13
N GLY A 26 19.56 11.66 19.45
CA GLY A 26 18.27 12.15 19.90
C GLY A 26 17.23 11.03 20.05
N LEU A 27 17.13 10.16 19.05
CA LEU A 27 16.20 9.02 19.04
C LEU A 27 16.53 8.00 20.14
N ALA A 28 17.82 7.68 20.30
CA ALA A 28 18.28 6.79 21.38
C ALA A 28 18.00 7.37 22.77
N GLY A 29 18.18 8.68 22.96
CA GLY A 29 17.83 9.38 24.19
C GLY A 29 16.34 9.35 24.49
N TYR A 30 15.50 9.55 23.48
CA TYR A 30 14.03 9.49 23.60
C TYR A 30 13.55 8.08 24.00
N LEU A 31 14.04 7.04 23.34
CA LEU A 31 13.70 5.64 23.66
C LEU A 31 14.17 5.22 25.05
N PHE A 32 15.35 5.70 25.49
CA PHE A 32 15.84 5.45 26.85
C PHE A 32 14.95 6.10 27.92
N LEU A 33 14.41 7.29 27.65
CA LEU A 33 13.48 7.97 28.57
C LEU A 33 12.12 7.25 28.62
N GLN A 34 11.62 6.75 27.50
CA GLN A 34 10.33 6.05 27.45
C GLN A 34 10.39 4.70 28.18
N LYS A 35 11.51 3.98 28.07
CA LYS A 35 11.70 2.66 28.73
C LYS A 35 11.74 2.74 30.26
N ASN A 36 12.09 3.89 30.83
CA ASN A 36 12.16 4.06 32.29
C ASN A 36 10.83 4.52 32.93
N ASN A 37 9.78 4.76 32.14
CA ASN A 37 8.50 5.27 32.63
C ASN A 37 7.38 4.22 32.75
N HIS A 38 7.65 2.94 32.49
CA HIS A 38 6.69 1.87 32.75
C HIS A 38 7.22 0.91 33.83
N GLN A 39 6.79 1.15 35.06
CA GLN A 39 6.93 0.20 36.15
C GLN A 39 5.58 -0.02 36.84
N ASP A 40 5.12 -1.27 36.75
CA ASP A 40 4.24 -2.05 37.64
C ASP A 40 2.88 -1.49 38.09
N GLU A 41 1.81 -2.00 37.51
CA GLU A 41 0.57 -2.34 38.24
C GLU A 41 0.01 -3.68 37.75
N THR A 42 0.36 -4.76 38.47
CA THR A 42 -0.36 -6.04 38.42
C THR A 42 -1.21 -6.17 39.68
N ALA A 43 -2.54 -6.07 39.53
CA ALA A 43 -3.49 -6.39 40.59
C ALA A 43 -4.33 -7.60 40.17
N GLY A 44 -4.34 -8.62 41.03
CA GLY A 44 -5.00 -9.91 40.83
C GLY A 44 -6.52 -9.84 40.91
N ILE A 45 -7.15 -10.80 40.22
CA ILE A 45 -8.59 -11.01 40.24
C ILE A 45 -8.88 -12.20 41.15
N ASP A 46 -9.58 -11.93 42.25
CA ASP A 46 -10.20 -12.91 43.15
C ASP A 46 -11.64 -13.17 42.68
N ILE A 47 -12.02 -14.45 42.62
CA ILE A 47 -13.39 -14.90 42.33
C ILE A 47 -14.10 -15.21 43.65
N PRO A 48 -15.36 -14.79 43.81
CA PRO A 48 -16.30 -15.65 44.53
C PRO A 48 -17.63 -15.84 43.80
N ALA A 49 -18.20 -17.01 44.07
CA ALA A 49 -19.39 -17.55 43.47
C ALA A 49 -20.68 -17.27 44.27
N THR A 50 -21.80 -17.38 43.54
CA THR A 50 -23.15 -17.86 43.95
C THR A 50 -24.17 -16.87 44.53
N SER A 51 -25.31 -16.75 43.82
CA SER A 51 -26.68 -17.10 44.27
C SER A 51 -27.75 -16.07 43.91
N SER A 52 -28.60 -16.47 42.96
CA SER A 52 -30.05 -16.26 42.78
C SER A 52 -30.81 -15.35 43.76
N THR A 53 -31.69 -14.47 43.22
CA THR A 53 -33.14 -14.45 43.49
C THR A 53 -33.89 -13.63 42.42
N GLU A 54 -35.02 -14.15 41.95
CA GLU A 54 -36.03 -13.50 41.08
C GLU A 54 -36.65 -12.26 41.72
N THR A 55 -37.04 -11.26 40.91
CA THR A 55 -38.31 -10.53 41.08
C THR A 55 -38.71 -9.85 39.77
N THR A 56 -39.86 -10.28 39.25
CA THR A 56 -40.58 -9.72 38.11
C THR A 56 -41.14 -8.33 38.43
N LYS A 57 -41.00 -7.38 37.49
CA LYS A 57 -41.93 -6.25 37.38
C LYS A 57 -41.97 -5.73 35.93
N SER A 58 -43.19 -5.65 35.40
CA SER A 58 -43.50 -4.97 34.15
C SER A 58 -43.21 -3.48 34.29
N ASP A 59 -42.75 -2.85 33.21
CA ASP A 59 -43.54 -1.83 32.51
C ASP A 59 -42.76 -1.30 31.30
N GLU A 60 -43.54 -0.74 30.39
CA GLU A 60 -43.17 0.10 29.24
C GLU A 60 -42.63 -0.62 28.00
N ALA A 61 -43.56 -0.77 27.06
CA ALA A 61 -43.29 -0.86 25.64
C ALA A 61 -42.40 0.32 25.21
N GLU A 62 -41.10 0.05 25.14
CA GLU A 62 -40.18 0.82 24.31
C GLU A 62 -40.73 0.80 22.89
N SER A 63 -41.12 2.00 22.45
CA SER A 63 -41.15 2.39 21.05
C SER A 63 -39.93 1.76 20.37
N SER A 64 -40.18 0.72 19.57
CA SER A 64 -39.22 0.18 18.63
C SER A 64 -38.83 1.32 17.69
N SER A 65 -37.78 2.04 18.04
CA SER A 65 -37.02 2.76 17.04
C SER A 65 -36.55 1.68 16.08
N GLU A 66 -37.19 1.59 14.93
CA GLU A 66 -36.71 0.77 13.83
C GLU A 66 -35.26 1.19 13.62
N THR A 67 -34.34 0.37 14.12
CA THR A 67 -32.92 0.45 13.80
C THR A 67 -32.88 0.14 12.31
N SER A 68 -32.95 1.19 11.49
CA SER A 68 -32.83 1.06 10.04
C SER A 68 -31.58 0.25 9.76
N GLU A 69 -31.76 -0.92 9.14
CA GLU A 69 -30.68 -1.84 8.85
C GLU A 69 -29.62 -1.12 7.99
N ASN A 70 -28.36 -1.15 8.44
CA ASN A 70 -27.27 -0.42 7.79
C ASN A 70 -26.76 -1.23 6.57
N THR A 71 -27.52 -1.18 5.48
CA THR A 71 -27.22 -1.87 4.21
C THR A 71 -26.44 -0.99 3.24
N TYR A 72 -25.83 -1.57 2.20
CA TYR A 72 -25.19 -0.80 1.14
C TYR A 72 -26.18 0.16 0.43
N GLU A 73 -27.42 -0.27 0.24
CA GLU A 73 -28.47 0.58 -0.33
C GLU A 73 -28.76 1.78 0.58
N SER A 74 -28.80 1.58 1.90
CA SER A 74 -28.95 2.69 2.84
C SER A 74 -27.77 3.66 2.77
N LEU A 75 -26.54 3.14 2.59
CA LEU A 75 -25.33 3.97 2.43
C LEU A 75 -25.40 4.81 1.15
N ILE A 76 -25.77 4.19 0.02
CA ILE A 76 -25.94 4.87 -1.28
C ILE A 76 -27.04 5.94 -1.21
N ASN A 77 -28.13 5.67 -0.48
CA ASN A 77 -29.22 6.62 -0.27
C ASN A 77 -28.91 7.70 0.79
N GLY A 78 -27.70 7.68 1.38
CA GLY A 78 -27.24 8.69 2.33
C GLY A 78 -27.79 8.55 3.75
N THR A 79 -28.50 7.47 4.08
CA THR A 79 -29.04 7.20 5.42
C THR A 79 -28.17 6.24 6.23
N GLY A 80 -27.46 5.34 5.54
CA GLY A 80 -26.50 4.41 6.12
C GLY A 80 -25.16 5.05 6.40
N LYS A 81 -24.33 4.36 7.19
CA LYS A 81 -22.99 4.81 7.57
C LYS A 81 -21.93 3.77 7.30
N LEU A 82 -20.78 4.24 6.83
CA LEU A 82 -19.53 3.48 6.80
C LEU A 82 -18.68 3.84 8.02
N SER A 83 -17.82 2.90 8.43
CA SER A 83 -16.96 3.02 9.60
C SER A 83 -15.50 2.76 9.23
N PHE A 84 -14.58 3.54 9.80
CA PHE A 84 -13.14 3.35 9.67
C PHE A 84 -12.54 2.53 10.84
N ASP A 85 -13.36 2.03 11.77
CA ASP A 85 -12.92 1.28 12.95
C ASP A 85 -12.01 0.10 12.56
N TYR A 86 -12.46 -0.72 11.60
CA TYR A 86 -11.67 -1.86 11.12
C TYR A 86 -10.36 -1.41 10.49
N TYR A 87 -10.41 -0.40 9.60
CA TYR A 87 -9.24 0.11 8.90
C TYR A 87 -8.18 0.59 9.89
N LYS A 88 -8.55 1.47 10.82
CA LYS A 88 -7.65 2.06 11.82
C LYS A 88 -7.02 1.00 12.74
N LYS A 89 -7.74 -0.09 13.00
CA LYS A 89 -7.26 -1.17 13.87
C LYS A 89 -6.36 -2.19 13.15
N ASN A 90 -6.68 -2.54 11.90
CA ASN A 90 -6.10 -3.71 11.24
C ASN A 90 -5.25 -3.39 10.01
N VAL A 91 -5.46 -2.23 9.39
CA VAL A 91 -4.83 -1.87 8.10
C VAL A 91 -3.88 -0.68 8.27
N TYR A 92 -4.31 0.35 8.99
CA TYR A 92 -3.57 1.58 9.20
C TYR A 92 -2.19 1.30 9.81
N ILE A 93 -1.16 1.87 9.20
CA ILE A 93 0.21 1.77 9.67
C ILE A 93 0.69 3.15 10.10
N ASP A 94 0.84 3.33 11.42
CA ASP A 94 1.45 4.55 11.96
C ASP A 94 2.98 4.48 11.83
N ASN A 95 3.53 5.12 10.80
CA ASN A 95 4.96 5.17 10.58
C ASN A 95 5.40 6.54 10.04
N VAL A 96 6.71 6.73 9.88
CA VAL A 96 7.30 8.00 9.41
C VAL A 96 6.97 8.31 7.94
N TYR A 97 6.72 7.28 7.14
CA TYR A 97 6.48 7.36 5.70
C TYR A 97 5.13 6.74 5.37
N GLN A 98 4.07 7.44 5.78
CA GLN A 98 2.70 6.99 5.58
C GLN A 98 2.35 6.95 4.10
N SER A 99 1.50 5.99 3.73
CA SER A 99 0.85 6.01 2.43
C SER A 99 -0.12 7.19 2.36
N TYR A 100 -0.45 7.66 1.14
CA TYR A 100 -1.38 8.79 0.97
C TYR A 100 -2.74 8.53 1.60
N GLN A 101 -3.24 7.30 1.51
CA GLN A 101 -4.49 6.88 2.12
C GLN A 101 -4.43 6.83 3.66
N ASP A 102 -3.32 6.37 4.24
CA ASP A 102 -3.16 6.36 5.71
C ASP A 102 -3.05 7.78 6.25
N GLU A 103 -2.25 8.62 5.59
CA GLU A 103 -2.14 10.04 5.95
C GLU A 103 -3.50 10.73 5.85
N PHE A 104 -4.27 10.45 4.81
CA PHE A 104 -5.63 10.96 4.66
C PHE A 104 -6.54 10.47 5.80
N VAL A 105 -6.57 9.17 6.08
CA VAL A 105 -7.39 8.58 7.16
C VAL A 105 -7.01 9.17 8.53
N SER A 106 -5.73 9.47 8.77
CA SER A 106 -5.25 10.08 10.01
C SER A 106 -5.82 11.49 10.25
N LYS A 107 -6.27 12.18 9.20
CA LYS A 107 -6.83 13.54 9.25
C LYS A 107 -8.35 13.57 9.38
N LEU A 108 -9.03 12.42 9.28
CA LEU A 108 -10.47 12.31 9.47
C LEU A 108 -10.88 12.66 10.90
N THR A 109 -11.99 13.38 11.06
CA THR A 109 -12.44 13.91 12.35
C THR A 109 -13.40 12.99 13.12
N LYS A 110 -13.91 11.94 12.48
CA LYS A 110 -14.83 10.94 13.04
C LYS A 110 -14.39 9.53 12.61
N ASP A 111 -15.09 8.53 13.16
CA ASP A 111 -14.92 7.13 12.77
C ASP A 111 -16.06 6.63 11.87
N ASP A 112 -17.28 7.14 12.08
CA ASP A 112 -18.48 6.75 11.33
C ASP A 112 -19.04 7.92 10.52
N TYR A 113 -19.36 7.66 9.25
CA TYR A 113 -19.81 8.68 8.29
C TYR A 113 -20.96 8.20 7.40
N THR A 114 -21.95 9.05 7.18
CA THR A 114 -22.70 9.02 5.91
C THR A 114 -21.79 9.49 4.77
N ILE A 115 -22.10 9.16 3.51
CA ILE A 115 -21.30 9.61 2.37
C ILE A 115 -21.20 11.15 2.32
N SER A 116 -22.30 11.87 2.57
CA SER A 116 -22.30 13.34 2.59
C SER A 116 -21.39 13.89 3.68
N GLU A 117 -21.42 13.33 4.89
CA GLU A 117 -20.54 13.77 5.98
C GLU A 117 -19.06 13.52 5.63
N LEU A 118 -18.75 12.40 4.99
CA LEU A 118 -17.37 12.10 4.56
C LEU A 118 -16.90 13.09 3.49
N VAL A 119 -17.76 13.42 2.53
CA VAL A 119 -17.45 14.43 1.50
C VAL A 119 -17.20 15.80 2.11
N ASP A 120 -17.99 16.21 3.10
CA ASP A 120 -17.80 17.49 3.80
C ASP A 120 -16.46 17.51 4.56
N ASP A 121 -16.12 16.44 5.27
CA ASP A 121 -14.86 16.33 6.01
C ASP A 121 -13.65 16.27 5.06
N MET A 122 -13.77 15.50 3.97
CA MET A 122 -12.80 15.50 2.85
C MET A 122 -12.58 16.92 2.34
N ASN A 123 -13.64 17.65 2.00
CA ASN A 123 -13.55 19.02 1.49
C ASN A 123 -12.93 19.99 2.50
N ALA A 124 -13.14 19.77 3.81
CA ALA A 124 -12.53 20.58 4.86
C ALA A 124 -11.02 20.30 5.00
N ILE A 125 -10.61 19.03 4.99
CA ILE A 125 -9.20 18.63 4.88
C ILE A 125 -8.60 19.25 3.63
N PHE A 126 -9.36 19.16 2.54
CA PHE A 126 -9.07 19.72 1.25
C PHE A 126 -9.30 21.24 1.14
N SER A 127 -9.42 21.97 2.24
CA SER A 127 -9.36 23.44 2.19
C SER A 127 -8.29 23.97 3.12
N ASN A 128 -7.57 23.07 3.82
CA ASN A 128 -6.55 23.45 4.77
C ASN A 128 -5.17 23.50 4.09
N PRO A 129 -4.59 24.70 3.89
CA PRO A 129 -3.29 24.85 3.22
C PRO A 129 -2.13 24.17 3.97
N ASP A 130 -2.29 23.86 5.26
CA ASP A 130 -1.28 23.16 6.05
C ASP A 130 -1.28 21.64 5.82
N ASN A 131 -2.30 21.10 5.14
CA ASN A 131 -2.57 19.66 5.08
C ASN A 131 -2.38 19.03 3.69
N TYR A 132 -1.78 19.74 2.72
CA TYR A 132 -2.12 19.50 1.31
C TYR A 132 -1.03 19.18 0.30
N TYR A 133 -1.41 18.31 -0.65
CA TYR A 133 -0.71 18.03 -1.91
C TYR A 133 -1.26 18.84 -3.11
N ALA A 134 -2.58 19.06 -3.22
CA ALA A 134 -3.23 19.89 -4.27
C ALA A 134 -4.56 20.52 -3.81
N GLU A 135 -4.84 21.78 -4.15
CA GLU A 135 -6.11 22.46 -3.82
C GLU A 135 -7.29 21.92 -4.64
N GLY A 136 -8.47 21.77 -4.03
CA GLY A 136 -9.69 21.39 -4.75
C GLY A 136 -10.80 20.86 -3.86
N LYS A 137 -11.73 20.12 -4.46
CA LYS A 137 -12.86 19.48 -3.77
C LYS A 137 -13.11 18.09 -4.36
N VAL A 138 -13.88 17.27 -3.66
CA VAL A 138 -14.43 16.03 -4.21
C VAL A 138 -15.25 16.36 -5.46
N LYS A 139 -14.91 15.74 -6.59
CA LYS A 139 -15.54 15.94 -7.90
C LYS A 139 -16.67 14.96 -8.17
N SER A 140 -16.50 13.71 -7.75
CA SER A 140 -17.49 12.65 -7.91
C SER A 140 -17.33 11.57 -6.86
N VAL A 141 -18.44 10.89 -6.58
CA VAL A 141 -18.50 9.67 -5.78
C VAL A 141 -19.18 8.60 -6.62
N GLU A 142 -18.54 7.45 -6.70
CA GLU A 142 -19.00 6.30 -7.47
C GLU A 142 -18.91 5.03 -6.62
N TYR A 143 -19.67 4.02 -6.98
CA TYR A 143 -19.63 2.72 -6.32
C TYR A 143 -19.70 1.56 -7.31
N ALA A 144 -19.16 0.41 -6.90
CA ALA A 144 -19.35 -0.85 -7.59
C ALA A 144 -19.42 -1.99 -6.58
N TYR A 145 -20.15 -3.06 -6.92
CA TYR A 145 -20.18 -4.29 -6.12
C TYR A 145 -19.08 -5.24 -6.56
N LEU A 146 -18.57 -6.01 -5.60
CA LEU A 146 -17.60 -7.08 -5.78
C LEU A 146 -18.00 -8.30 -4.93
N ASP A 147 -17.33 -9.44 -5.14
CA ASP A 147 -17.53 -10.70 -4.41
C ASP A 147 -16.13 -11.28 -4.11
N CYS A 148 -15.51 -10.72 -3.07
CA CYS A 148 -14.17 -11.09 -2.64
C CYS A 148 -14.14 -12.58 -2.27
N GLY A 149 -13.29 -13.36 -2.95
CA GLY A 149 -13.20 -14.80 -2.68
C GLY A 149 -14.35 -15.64 -3.26
N ASN A 150 -15.28 -15.04 -4.02
CA ASN A 150 -16.34 -15.73 -4.75
C ASN A 150 -17.21 -16.62 -3.82
N ASP A 151 -17.62 -16.05 -2.68
CA ASP A 151 -18.44 -16.72 -1.68
C ASP A 151 -19.95 -16.36 -1.82
N GLY A 152 -20.27 -15.43 -2.73
CA GLY A 152 -21.62 -14.96 -3.01
C GLY A 152 -22.10 -13.85 -2.08
N ASN A 153 -21.30 -13.44 -1.10
CA ASN A 153 -21.58 -12.28 -0.25
C ASN A 153 -20.96 -11.05 -0.90
N GLN A 154 -21.79 -10.08 -1.26
CA GLN A 154 -21.30 -8.90 -1.97
C GLN A 154 -20.57 -7.95 -1.01
N GLU A 155 -19.42 -7.45 -1.45
CA GLU A 155 -18.80 -6.23 -0.92
C GLU A 155 -19.07 -5.05 -1.86
N MET A 156 -18.69 -3.85 -1.42
CA MET A 156 -18.79 -2.63 -2.23
C MET A 156 -17.47 -1.86 -2.21
N VAL A 157 -17.07 -1.30 -3.34
CA VAL A 157 -16.05 -0.25 -3.40
C VAL A 157 -16.72 1.10 -3.54
N LEU A 158 -16.27 2.09 -2.78
CA LEU A 158 -16.55 3.50 -3.02
C LEU A 158 -15.32 4.16 -3.63
N ARG A 159 -15.49 4.85 -4.76
CA ARG A 159 -14.45 5.65 -5.40
C ARG A 159 -14.79 7.13 -5.26
N PHE A 160 -13.82 7.90 -4.78
CA PHE A 160 -13.87 9.36 -4.73
C PHE A 160 -12.85 9.91 -5.73
N THR A 161 -13.29 10.74 -6.68
CA THR A 161 -12.37 11.55 -7.47
C THR A 161 -12.11 12.86 -6.73
N CYS A 162 -10.88 13.07 -6.26
CA CYS A 162 -10.57 14.14 -5.32
C CYS A 162 -9.07 14.48 -5.35
N PRO A 163 -8.67 15.66 -4.83
CA PRO A 163 -7.29 16.13 -4.90
C PRO A 163 -6.39 15.53 -3.81
N ILE A 164 -6.39 14.19 -3.66
CA ILE A 164 -5.63 13.52 -2.59
C ILE A 164 -4.12 13.52 -2.84
N VAL A 165 -3.68 13.40 -4.09
CA VAL A 165 -2.26 13.54 -4.51
C VAL A 165 -2.11 14.70 -5.51
N GLU A 166 -2.99 14.75 -6.50
CA GLU A 166 -3.10 15.80 -7.51
C GLU A 166 -4.58 16.04 -7.87
N GLU A 167 -4.88 17.07 -8.64
CA GLU A 167 -6.25 17.55 -8.89
C GLU A 167 -7.24 16.49 -9.47
N ALA A 168 -6.72 15.44 -10.12
CA ALA A 168 -7.50 14.39 -10.77
C ALA A 168 -7.22 12.98 -10.18
N SER A 169 -6.67 12.90 -8.97
CA SER A 169 -6.50 11.63 -8.28
C SER A 169 -7.83 10.98 -7.88
N SER A 170 -7.75 9.71 -7.48
CA SER A 170 -8.80 9.01 -6.77
C SER A 170 -8.31 8.39 -5.47
N ILE A 171 -9.25 8.19 -4.56
CA ILE A 171 -9.13 7.25 -3.45
C ILE A 171 -10.31 6.29 -3.48
N GLU A 172 -10.01 5.03 -3.23
CA GLU A 172 -10.98 3.94 -3.23
C GLU A 172 -11.03 3.28 -1.85
N PHE A 173 -12.23 3.12 -1.31
CA PHE A 173 -12.49 2.39 -0.05
C PHE A 173 -13.22 1.10 -0.35
N ILE A 174 -12.64 -0.04 0.06
CA ILE A 174 -13.29 -1.34 -0.02
C ILE A 174 -14.09 -1.57 1.25
N LEU A 175 -15.36 -1.90 1.12
CA LEU A 175 -16.34 -1.96 2.19
C LEU A 175 -16.91 -3.36 2.37
N LYS A 176 -16.89 -3.86 3.61
CA LYS A 176 -17.51 -5.13 3.98
C LYS A 176 -18.44 -4.95 5.17
N GLU A 177 -19.57 -5.65 5.19
CA GLU A 177 -20.36 -5.76 6.42
C GLU A 177 -19.64 -6.67 7.43
N ILE A 178 -19.27 -6.11 8.59
CA ILE A 178 -18.69 -6.83 9.71
C ILE A 178 -19.46 -6.42 10.97
N ASP A 179 -19.99 -7.38 11.70
CA ASP A 179 -20.78 -7.14 12.92
C ASP A 179 -21.93 -6.15 12.72
N LYS A 180 -22.65 -6.26 11.58
CA LYS A 180 -23.77 -5.37 11.18
C LYS A 180 -23.37 -3.91 10.94
N LYS A 181 -22.08 -3.64 10.77
CA LYS A 181 -21.55 -2.34 10.36
C LYS A 181 -20.87 -2.47 9.01
N ILE A 182 -21.08 -1.48 8.14
CA ILE A 182 -20.29 -1.36 6.90
C ILE A 182 -18.92 -0.79 7.29
N GLN A 183 -17.89 -1.61 7.19
CA GLN A 183 -16.51 -1.29 7.57
C GLN A 183 -15.65 -1.05 6.34
N VAL A 184 -14.78 -0.05 6.39
CA VAL A 184 -13.67 0.10 5.44
C VAL A 184 -12.62 -0.96 5.79
N VAL A 185 -12.41 -1.91 4.89
CA VAL A 185 -11.47 -3.03 5.09
C VAL A 185 -10.16 -2.87 4.35
N TYR A 186 -10.11 -1.97 3.35
CA TYR A 186 -8.89 -1.61 2.63
C TYR A 186 -9.07 -0.28 1.91
N SER A 187 -7.95 0.36 1.56
CA SER A 187 -7.94 1.61 0.81
C SER A 187 -6.69 1.73 -0.05
N TYR A 188 -6.83 2.34 -1.23
CA TYR A 188 -5.71 2.71 -2.10
C TYR A 188 -6.02 4.00 -2.87
N CYS A 189 -4.98 4.62 -3.41
CA CYS A 189 -5.09 5.84 -4.22
C CYS A 189 -4.53 5.61 -5.63
N SER A 190 -5.09 6.33 -6.60
CA SER A 190 -4.58 6.38 -7.98
C SER A 190 -4.40 7.82 -8.46
N TRP A 191 -3.42 8.07 -9.34
CA TRP A 191 -3.13 9.35 -9.96
C TRP A 191 -2.31 9.19 -11.25
N SER A 192 -1.94 10.29 -11.91
CA SER A 192 -1.27 10.30 -13.22
C SER A 192 0.00 9.44 -13.35
N ARG A 193 0.68 9.13 -12.25
CA ARG A 193 1.92 8.34 -12.24
C ARG A 193 1.80 7.01 -11.49
N SER A 194 0.64 6.68 -10.94
CA SER A 194 0.41 5.44 -10.19
C SER A 194 -1.06 5.05 -10.32
N GLU A 195 -1.34 3.89 -10.87
CA GLU A 195 -2.69 3.37 -11.01
C GLU A 195 -2.82 2.08 -10.21
N THR A 196 -3.82 2.02 -9.35
CA THR A 196 -4.21 0.81 -8.62
C THR A 196 -5.66 0.49 -8.93
N SER A 197 -5.95 -0.79 -9.15
CA SER A 197 -7.29 -1.28 -9.43
C SER A 197 -7.58 -2.53 -8.62
N ILE A 198 -8.86 -2.78 -8.41
CA ILE A 198 -9.39 -4.02 -7.85
C ILE A 198 -10.40 -4.60 -8.86
N ASN A 199 -10.37 -5.91 -9.05
CA ASN A 199 -11.35 -6.60 -9.89
C ASN A 199 -12.50 -7.19 -9.07
N TYR A 200 -13.47 -7.82 -9.75
CA TYR A 200 -14.69 -8.34 -9.12
C TYR A 200 -14.42 -9.36 -8.00
N GLN A 201 -13.35 -10.16 -8.09
CA GLN A 201 -13.02 -11.20 -7.10
C GLN A 201 -12.00 -10.74 -6.05
N GLY A 202 -11.72 -9.44 -5.95
CA GLY A 202 -10.91 -8.87 -4.88
C GLY A 202 -9.40 -8.89 -5.13
N PHE A 203 -8.94 -9.24 -6.33
CA PHE A 203 -7.52 -9.10 -6.69
C PHE A 203 -7.20 -7.63 -6.94
N ILE A 204 -6.18 -7.14 -6.25
CA ILE A 204 -5.67 -5.79 -6.34
C ILE A 204 -4.36 -5.83 -7.10
N SER A 205 -4.21 -4.96 -8.09
CA SER A 205 -2.96 -4.75 -8.79
C SER A 205 -2.71 -3.25 -8.99
N GLY A 206 -1.51 -2.83 -8.65
CA GLY A 206 -1.03 -1.47 -8.79
C GLY A 206 0.25 -1.43 -9.62
N GLY A 207 0.49 -0.28 -10.25
CA GLY A 207 1.75 -0.01 -10.91
C GLY A 207 1.95 1.47 -11.13
N GLY A 208 3.20 1.91 -11.16
CA GLY A 208 3.50 3.33 -11.26
C GLY A 208 4.96 3.64 -11.54
N SER A 209 5.20 4.90 -11.88
CA SER A 209 6.54 5.42 -12.12
C SER A 209 7.20 5.83 -10.81
N ASN A 210 8.28 5.14 -10.47
CA ASN A 210 9.15 5.44 -9.33
C ASN A 210 10.34 6.35 -9.70
N GLY A 211 10.50 6.65 -10.99
CA GLY A 211 11.57 7.48 -11.50
C GLY A 211 11.55 7.56 -13.01
N ALA A 212 12.60 8.15 -13.59
CA ALA A 212 12.73 8.25 -15.04
C ALA A 212 12.97 6.88 -15.72
N SER A 213 13.67 5.98 -15.02
CA SER A 213 14.06 4.67 -15.51
C SER A 213 13.46 3.51 -14.71
N ASN A 214 12.67 3.81 -13.67
CA ASN A 214 12.16 2.84 -12.71
C ASN A 214 10.63 2.84 -12.63
N HIS A 215 10.05 1.65 -12.72
CA HIS A 215 8.62 1.40 -12.53
C HIS A 215 8.41 0.33 -11.46
N GLY A 216 7.46 0.57 -10.56
CA GLY A 216 7.06 -0.38 -9.53
C GLY A 216 5.72 -1.02 -9.89
N TYR A 217 5.54 -2.27 -9.52
CA TYR A 217 4.29 -3.02 -9.64
C TYR A 217 4.02 -3.74 -8.33
N ASP A 218 2.79 -3.75 -7.88
CA ASP A 218 2.39 -4.47 -6.67
C ASP A 218 1.06 -5.18 -6.87
N CYS A 219 0.85 -6.24 -6.09
CA CYS A 219 -0.45 -6.88 -6.04
C CYS A 219 -0.77 -7.47 -4.67
N GLY A 220 -2.04 -7.77 -4.48
CA GLY A 220 -2.56 -8.50 -3.34
C GLY A 220 -3.97 -8.98 -3.59
N ILE A 221 -4.60 -9.52 -2.56
CA ILE A 221 -5.98 -9.96 -2.62
C ILE A 221 -6.71 -9.56 -1.34
N ILE A 222 -7.97 -9.17 -1.47
CA ILE A 222 -8.92 -9.12 -0.36
C ILE A 222 -9.73 -10.42 -0.43
N ASN A 223 -9.67 -11.20 0.63
CA ASN A 223 -10.40 -12.47 0.72
C ASN A 223 -11.85 -12.27 1.18
N ALA A 224 -12.62 -13.36 1.23
CA ALA A 224 -14.02 -13.37 1.67
C ALA A 224 -14.24 -12.87 3.11
N ASP A 225 -13.20 -12.82 3.95
CA ASP A 225 -13.28 -12.26 5.30
C ASP A 225 -13.01 -10.75 5.33
N GLY A 226 -12.75 -10.13 4.17
CA GLY A 226 -12.34 -8.72 4.05
C GLY A 226 -10.88 -8.48 4.42
N SER A 227 -10.05 -9.52 4.58
CA SER A 227 -8.64 -9.37 4.94
C SER A 227 -7.77 -9.21 3.70
N TYR A 228 -6.96 -8.15 3.68
CA TYR A 228 -5.93 -7.95 2.66
C TYR A 228 -4.73 -8.87 2.92
N THR A 229 -4.35 -9.63 1.89
CA THR A 229 -3.14 -10.45 1.86
C THR A 229 -2.19 -9.94 0.79
N TYR A 230 -0.97 -9.61 1.20
CA TYR A 230 0.10 -9.15 0.31
C TYR A 230 0.54 -10.26 -0.66
N GLY A 231 0.54 -9.93 -1.95
CA GLY A 231 1.07 -10.75 -3.04
C GLY A 231 2.55 -10.52 -3.20
N TYR A 232 2.93 -9.58 -4.05
CA TYR A 232 4.33 -9.24 -4.26
C TYR A 232 4.49 -7.77 -4.62
N TYR A 233 5.74 -7.31 -4.60
CA TYR A 233 6.17 -6.04 -5.16
C TYR A 233 7.34 -6.32 -6.10
N GLU A 234 7.27 -5.73 -7.29
CA GLU A 234 8.25 -5.83 -8.34
C GLU A 234 8.72 -4.43 -8.75
N GLU A 235 10.00 -4.29 -9.08
CA GLU A 235 10.50 -3.09 -9.76
C GLU A 235 11.19 -3.47 -11.06
N GLU A 236 10.92 -2.72 -12.11
CA GLU A 236 11.66 -2.71 -13.36
C GLU A 236 12.61 -1.48 -13.36
N GLU A 237 13.90 -1.69 -13.55
CA GLU A 237 14.93 -0.65 -13.65
C GLU A 237 15.68 -0.76 -15.00
N SER A 238 15.53 0.26 -15.84
CA SER A 238 16.20 0.35 -17.14
C SER A 238 17.57 1.04 -17.08
N ASP A 239 17.90 1.72 -15.97
CA ASP A 239 19.23 2.28 -15.71
C ASP A 239 20.02 1.37 -14.75
N LEU A 240 20.75 0.42 -15.32
CA LEU A 240 21.61 -0.48 -14.55
C LEU A 240 22.62 0.25 -13.66
N SER A 241 23.04 1.47 -14.04
CA SER A 241 23.97 2.26 -13.23
C SER A 241 23.33 2.73 -11.92
N MET A 242 22.03 3.01 -11.92
CA MET A 242 21.29 3.39 -10.71
C MET A 242 21.20 2.23 -9.72
N LEU A 243 20.97 1.01 -10.21
CA LEU A 243 21.03 -0.19 -9.38
C LEU A 243 22.46 -0.42 -8.85
N ALA A 244 23.46 -0.43 -9.74
CA ALA A 244 24.85 -0.69 -9.37
C ALA A 244 25.36 0.31 -8.31
N TYR A 245 24.96 1.58 -8.44
CA TYR A 245 25.26 2.63 -7.46
C TYR A 245 24.70 2.33 -6.06
N ARG A 246 23.47 1.76 -5.96
CA ARG A 246 22.86 1.33 -4.69
C ARG A 246 23.73 0.29 -3.96
N TYR A 247 24.47 -0.51 -4.72
CA TYR A 247 25.38 -1.54 -4.23
C TYR A 247 26.85 -1.10 -4.22
N GLY A 248 27.12 0.21 -4.34
CA GLY A 248 28.47 0.76 -4.20
C GLY A 248 29.39 0.54 -5.41
N VAL A 249 28.83 0.15 -6.56
CA VAL A 249 29.57 0.05 -7.83
C VAL A 249 29.42 1.38 -8.57
N GLU A 250 30.51 2.12 -8.68
CA GLU A 250 30.59 3.35 -9.47
C GLU A 250 31.02 3.02 -10.92
N ASP A 251 30.51 3.77 -11.90
CA ASP A 251 30.97 3.75 -13.29
C ASP A 251 30.88 2.36 -13.98
N LEU A 252 29.73 1.68 -13.87
CA LEU A 252 29.48 0.44 -14.60
C LEU A 252 29.45 0.70 -16.12
N ASP A 253 30.33 0.06 -16.87
CA ASP A 253 30.44 0.24 -18.33
C ASP A 253 29.60 -0.81 -19.07
N THR A 254 28.49 -0.36 -19.67
CA THR A 254 27.62 -1.17 -20.54
C THR A 254 27.89 -0.92 -22.03
N THR A 255 28.79 0.01 -22.39
CA THR A 255 28.89 0.53 -23.77
C THR A 255 29.40 -0.48 -24.80
N SER A 256 30.05 -1.56 -24.35
CA SER A 256 30.52 -2.64 -25.21
C SER A 256 29.48 -3.73 -25.45
N LEU A 257 28.38 -3.76 -24.69
CA LEU A 257 27.36 -4.79 -24.79
C LEU A 257 26.23 -4.32 -25.72
N PRO A 258 25.74 -5.17 -26.63
CA PRO A 258 24.59 -4.81 -27.44
C PRO A 258 23.29 -4.78 -26.59
N GLY A 259 22.38 -3.89 -26.95
CA GLY A 259 21.06 -3.79 -26.31
C GLY A 259 21.08 -3.14 -24.93
N ASN A 260 19.89 -3.08 -24.32
CA ASN A 260 19.66 -2.46 -23.02
C ASN A 260 19.38 -3.52 -21.95
N ILE A 261 20.13 -3.50 -20.84
CA ILE A 261 19.89 -4.39 -19.71
C ILE A 261 18.80 -3.77 -18.84
N VAL A 262 17.69 -4.49 -18.67
CA VAL A 262 16.61 -4.12 -17.77
C VAL A 262 16.62 -5.10 -16.61
N VAL A 263 16.71 -4.58 -15.39
CA VAL A 263 16.73 -5.39 -14.16
C VAL A 263 15.35 -5.40 -13.53
N TYR A 264 14.93 -6.59 -13.13
CA TYR A 264 13.72 -6.83 -12.36
C TYR A 264 14.11 -7.16 -10.92
N SER A 265 13.47 -6.54 -9.95
CA SER A 265 13.60 -6.87 -8.53
C SER A 265 12.28 -7.36 -7.98
N LEU A 266 12.28 -8.36 -7.10
CA LEU A 266 11.06 -8.97 -6.56
C LEU A 266 11.14 -9.15 -5.05
N GLN A 267 10.08 -8.70 -4.37
CA GLN A 267 9.77 -8.95 -2.98
C GLN A 267 8.48 -9.76 -2.88
N THR A 268 8.56 -10.99 -2.36
CA THR A 268 7.39 -11.84 -2.09
C THR A 268 6.92 -11.77 -0.63
N GLU A 269 7.61 -10.98 0.18
CA GLU A 269 7.27 -10.67 1.57
C GLU A 269 7.13 -9.16 1.72
N LYS A 270 6.21 -8.71 2.56
CA LYS A 270 6.02 -7.27 2.83
C LYS A 270 7.18 -6.78 3.70
N SER A 271 7.87 -5.73 3.25
CA SER A 271 8.82 -5.00 4.08
C SER A 271 8.10 -4.30 5.25
N THR A 272 8.73 -4.27 6.42
CA THR A 272 8.26 -3.53 7.60
C THR A 272 9.25 -2.43 7.97
N ALA A 273 8.86 -1.55 8.90
CA ALA A 273 9.75 -0.49 9.40
C ALA A 273 11.08 -1.03 9.96
N ASP A 274 11.06 -2.23 10.55
CA ASP A 274 12.22 -2.84 11.22
C ASP A 274 12.95 -3.88 10.36
N LYS A 275 12.31 -4.38 9.29
CA LYS A 275 12.83 -5.48 8.48
C LYS A 275 12.51 -5.28 7.01
N MET A 276 13.56 -5.09 6.21
CA MET A 276 13.48 -5.22 4.75
C MET A 276 13.21 -6.68 4.38
N ALA A 277 12.25 -6.88 3.49
CA ALA A 277 12.01 -8.18 2.88
C ALA A 277 13.20 -8.59 2.01
N PRO A 278 13.49 -9.90 1.89
CA PRO A 278 14.46 -10.38 0.91
C PRO A 278 14.08 -9.95 -0.50
N ILE A 279 15.07 -9.49 -1.27
CA ILE A 279 14.91 -9.10 -2.68
C ILE A 279 15.69 -10.11 -3.53
N VAL A 280 15.03 -10.66 -4.54
CA VAL A 280 15.69 -11.41 -5.62
C VAL A 280 15.66 -10.59 -6.90
N PHE A 281 16.67 -10.76 -7.73
CA PHE A 281 16.81 -10.02 -8.98
C PHE A 281 16.79 -10.94 -10.18
N SER A 282 16.38 -10.40 -11.32
CA SER A 282 16.51 -11.00 -12.63
C SER A 282 16.79 -9.90 -13.66
N TYR A 283 17.15 -10.25 -14.89
CA TYR A 283 17.37 -9.26 -15.95
C TYR A 283 17.08 -9.81 -17.34
N LEU A 284 16.60 -8.94 -18.22
CA LEU A 284 16.48 -9.21 -19.63
C LEU A 284 17.31 -8.21 -20.40
N VAL A 285 17.72 -8.59 -21.61
CA VAL A 285 18.39 -7.68 -22.54
C VAL A 285 17.40 -7.36 -23.64
N TYR A 286 17.14 -6.08 -23.87
CA TYR A 286 16.24 -5.60 -24.91
C TYR A 286 17.02 -4.98 -26.06
N ASP A 287 16.38 -4.82 -27.21
CA ASP A 287 16.92 -3.99 -28.29
C ASP A 287 17.04 -2.50 -27.87
N ASP A 288 17.63 -1.68 -28.75
CA ASP A 288 17.87 -0.25 -28.48
C ASP A 288 16.59 0.55 -28.21
N ASN A 289 15.43 0.03 -28.63
CA ASN A 289 14.13 0.69 -28.52
C ASN A 289 13.26 0.12 -27.38
N PHE A 290 13.76 -0.84 -26.58
CA PHE A 290 13.00 -1.53 -25.53
C PHE A 290 11.74 -2.23 -26.06
N SER A 291 11.76 -2.69 -27.32
CA SER A 291 10.59 -3.25 -28.00
C SER A 291 10.55 -4.77 -27.98
N GLU A 292 11.73 -5.42 -28.02
CA GLU A 292 11.87 -6.88 -28.05
C GLU A 292 13.02 -7.32 -27.17
N THR A 293 12.84 -8.44 -26.47
CA THR A 293 13.93 -9.10 -25.76
C THR A 293 14.88 -9.77 -26.74
N LEU A 294 16.19 -9.57 -26.56
CA LEU A 294 17.24 -10.25 -27.31
C LEU A 294 17.43 -11.67 -26.76
N ASP A 295 17.45 -12.65 -27.66
CA ASP A 295 17.83 -14.02 -27.33
C ASP A 295 19.35 -14.12 -27.20
N ILE A 296 19.84 -13.98 -25.96
CA ILE A 296 21.26 -14.10 -25.61
C ILE A 296 21.52 -15.52 -25.07
N PRO A 297 22.26 -16.36 -25.82
CA PRO A 297 22.59 -17.71 -25.34
C PRO A 297 23.32 -17.66 -24.01
N ASN A 298 22.92 -18.55 -23.08
CA ASN A 298 23.55 -18.69 -21.77
C ASN A 298 23.58 -17.39 -20.94
N LEU A 299 22.58 -16.49 -21.13
CA LEU A 299 22.51 -15.18 -20.48
C LEU A 299 22.91 -15.24 -18.99
N TYR A 300 22.43 -16.23 -18.25
CA TYR A 300 22.64 -16.40 -16.81
C TYR A 300 23.79 -17.33 -16.38
N THR A 301 24.56 -17.90 -17.30
CA THR A 301 25.55 -18.96 -16.95
C THR A 301 26.93 -18.76 -17.56
N ASP A 302 27.03 -18.19 -18.76
CA ASP A 302 28.30 -17.92 -19.45
C ASP A 302 28.09 -16.84 -20.53
N SER A 303 27.90 -15.59 -20.10
CA SER A 303 27.73 -14.44 -21.00
C SER A 303 28.48 -13.21 -20.50
N GLU A 304 28.81 -12.28 -21.40
CA GLU A 304 29.43 -11.00 -21.01
C GLU A 304 28.50 -10.16 -20.12
N TYR A 305 27.18 -10.31 -20.28
CA TYR A 305 26.17 -9.69 -19.42
C TYR A 305 26.22 -10.26 -18.00
N GLN A 306 26.33 -11.58 -17.85
CA GLN A 306 26.46 -12.22 -16.54
C GLN A 306 27.73 -11.75 -15.84
N ASN A 307 28.85 -11.66 -16.57
CA ASN A 307 30.11 -11.17 -16.03
C ASN A 307 29.98 -9.74 -15.52
N LEU A 308 29.26 -8.88 -16.25
CA LEU A 308 28.96 -7.51 -15.81
C LEU A 308 28.06 -7.51 -14.56
N ILE A 309 26.96 -8.25 -14.58
CA ILE A 309 25.98 -8.31 -13.49
C ILE A 309 26.61 -8.86 -12.19
N ASN A 310 27.51 -9.85 -12.29
CA ASN A 310 28.24 -10.41 -11.16
C ASN A 310 29.22 -9.42 -10.49
N THR A 311 29.44 -8.23 -11.07
CA THR A 311 30.20 -7.17 -10.40
C THR A 311 29.39 -6.43 -9.33
N ILE A 312 28.05 -6.57 -9.33
CA ILE A 312 27.15 -5.97 -8.36
C ILE A 312 27.12 -6.85 -7.10
N PRO A 313 27.71 -6.42 -5.97
CA PRO A 313 27.82 -7.26 -4.78
C PRO A 313 26.45 -7.46 -4.12
N ASP A 314 26.31 -8.56 -3.38
CA ASP A 314 25.15 -8.89 -2.54
C ASP A 314 23.78 -8.99 -3.24
N ALA A 315 23.70 -8.76 -4.55
CA ALA A 315 22.50 -8.94 -5.35
C ALA A 315 22.38 -10.40 -5.81
N GLN A 316 21.27 -11.05 -5.43
CA GLN A 316 21.00 -12.43 -5.84
C GLN A 316 20.23 -12.45 -7.16
N PHE A 317 20.94 -12.65 -8.27
CA PHE A 317 20.32 -12.81 -9.58
C PHE A 317 19.93 -14.27 -9.85
N ILE A 318 18.71 -14.47 -10.34
CA ILE A 318 18.16 -15.76 -10.79
C ILE A 318 17.68 -15.66 -12.25
N PRO A 319 17.65 -16.79 -12.98
CA PRO A 319 17.01 -16.85 -14.30
C PRO A 319 15.58 -16.28 -14.29
N TYR A 320 15.18 -15.64 -15.39
CA TYR A 320 13.88 -14.95 -15.47
C TYR A 320 12.68 -15.91 -15.38
N ASP A 321 12.81 -17.14 -15.86
CA ASP A 321 11.79 -18.18 -15.67
C ASP A 321 11.65 -18.60 -14.21
N GLU A 322 12.74 -18.66 -13.45
CA GLU A 322 12.70 -18.86 -11.99
C GLU A 322 12.10 -17.66 -11.25
N PHE A 323 12.32 -16.44 -11.74
CA PHE A 323 11.70 -15.21 -11.23
C PHE A 323 10.18 -15.24 -11.40
N GLU A 324 9.69 -15.52 -12.61
CA GLU A 324 8.28 -15.69 -12.93
C GLU A 324 7.65 -16.84 -12.12
N ALA A 325 8.37 -17.95 -11.93
CA ALA A 325 7.90 -19.06 -11.12
C ALA A 325 7.69 -18.66 -9.65
N LYS A 326 8.53 -17.76 -9.09
CA LYS A 326 8.35 -17.23 -7.73
C LYS A 326 7.13 -16.32 -7.62
N ILE A 327 6.89 -15.47 -8.62
CA ILE A 327 5.68 -14.64 -8.69
C ILE A 327 4.44 -15.53 -8.68
N ASN A 328 4.38 -16.50 -9.61
CA ASN A 328 3.25 -17.41 -9.73
C ASN A 328 3.02 -18.24 -8.46
N ALA A 329 4.09 -18.79 -7.87
CA ALA A 329 3.99 -19.53 -6.61
C ALA A 329 3.48 -18.65 -5.46
N LYS A 330 3.87 -17.37 -5.42
CA LYS A 330 3.39 -16.43 -4.40
C LYS A 330 1.91 -16.11 -4.61
N LEU A 331 1.48 -15.83 -5.84
CA LEU A 331 0.08 -15.58 -6.18
C LEU A 331 -0.80 -16.79 -5.83
N ASP A 332 -0.36 -18.00 -6.20
CA ASP A 332 -1.06 -19.24 -5.84
C ASP A 332 -1.17 -19.41 -4.33
N SER A 333 -0.11 -19.09 -3.58
CA SER A 333 -0.09 -19.23 -2.11
C SER A 333 -1.09 -18.33 -1.39
N ILE A 334 -1.51 -17.23 -2.01
CA ILE A 334 -2.50 -16.29 -1.47
C ILE A 334 -3.90 -16.51 -2.07
N GLY A 335 -4.08 -17.52 -2.93
CA GLY A 335 -5.35 -17.81 -3.59
C GLY A 335 -5.66 -16.94 -4.80
N ALA A 336 -4.71 -16.14 -5.29
CA ALA A 336 -4.83 -15.34 -6.50
C ALA A 336 -4.63 -16.22 -7.75
N THR A 337 -5.56 -17.15 -7.98
CA THR A 337 -5.53 -18.02 -9.16
C THR A 337 -5.74 -17.22 -10.45
N GLN A 338 -5.41 -17.80 -11.61
CA GLN A 338 -5.67 -17.16 -12.91
C GLN A 338 -7.14 -16.78 -13.15
N THR A 339 -8.09 -17.51 -12.53
CA THR A 339 -9.52 -17.15 -12.58
C THR A 339 -9.81 -15.88 -11.79
N VAL A 340 -9.20 -15.75 -10.61
CA VAL A 340 -9.33 -14.58 -9.74
C VAL A 340 -8.65 -13.37 -10.37
N ILE A 341 -7.42 -13.52 -10.87
CA ILE A 341 -6.67 -12.47 -11.55
C ILE A 341 -7.42 -11.99 -12.81
N GLY A 342 -7.88 -12.93 -13.63
CA GLY A 342 -8.60 -12.66 -14.87
C GLY A 342 -10.09 -12.31 -14.69
N SER A 343 -10.56 -12.07 -13.47
CA SER A 343 -11.96 -11.73 -13.24
C SER A 343 -12.32 -10.35 -13.79
N ASN A 344 -13.62 -10.10 -13.94
CA ASN A 344 -14.11 -8.88 -14.60
C ASN A 344 -13.68 -7.61 -13.85
N GLN A 345 -13.38 -6.58 -14.63
CA GLN A 345 -13.20 -5.22 -14.12
C GLN A 345 -14.52 -4.68 -13.56
N LEU A 346 -14.42 -3.81 -12.55
CA LEU A 346 -15.59 -3.23 -11.91
C LEU A 346 -16.31 -2.22 -12.80
N GLN A 347 -17.64 -2.21 -12.72
CA GLN A 347 -18.50 -1.23 -13.37
C GLN A 347 -19.02 -0.25 -12.33
N TYR A 348 -18.54 0.99 -12.41
CA TYR A 348 -18.86 2.04 -11.46
C TYR A 348 -20.18 2.75 -11.80
N ASN A 349 -20.98 2.97 -10.76
CA ASN A 349 -22.22 3.72 -10.80
C ASN A 349 -22.05 5.02 -10.00
N LYS A 350 -22.57 6.13 -10.52
CA LYS A 350 -22.50 7.42 -9.83
C LYS A 350 -23.48 7.49 -8.66
N ILE A 351 -23.01 8.07 -7.55
CA ILE A 351 -23.87 8.49 -6.44
C ILE A 351 -24.21 9.97 -6.64
N ASN A 352 -25.49 10.31 -6.57
CA ASN A 352 -25.93 11.70 -6.59
C ASN A 352 -25.84 12.23 -5.15
N LEU A 353 -24.90 13.13 -4.91
CA LEU A 353 -24.71 13.83 -3.63
C LEU A 353 -25.75 14.93 -3.42
#